data_AF-A0A4R1QSN7-F1
#
_entry.id   AF-A0A4R1QSN7-F1
#
_cell.length_a   1.000
_cell.length_b   1.000
_cell.length_c   1.000
_cell.angle_alpha   90.00
_cell.angle_beta   90.00
_cell.angle_gamma   90.00
#
_symmetry.space_group_name_H-M   'P 1'
#
loop_
_entity.id
_entity.type
_entity.pdbx_description
1 polymer ?
#
loop_
_entity_poly.entity_id
_entity_poly.type
_entity_poly.pdbx_seq_one_letter_code
_entity_poly.pdbx_strand_id
1 'polypeptide(L)'
;MRHFRYLLFLLLFLVTPVTTTTAPAPESSQQPLSNELSLADKQAMQRKILNEILNKYEGNQTFLKLHEYMIIKFQQLAKQRSPRQPELIIREAFERTQVVYEKTKPFVRNSFRDFNPDAVERSVEKYLWLKGLCFLILGINQEHEIGLSYFYLPENQGMKKELLRDIIHYSFPEVPDVPANRIWFQNMVQVMDRLGYKIFNINKYSPAKNLAAAPNRVS
;
A
#
# COMPACT_ATOMS: atom_id res chain seq x y z
N MET A 1 9.10 49.65 35.76
CA MET A 1 7.95 48.76 36.04
C MET A 1 6.63 49.12 35.31
N ARG A 2 6.60 50.07 34.36
CA ARG A 2 5.38 50.35 33.56
C ARG A 2 5.24 49.46 32.31
N HIS A 3 6.34 48.97 31.73
CA HIS A 3 6.30 48.13 30.53
C HIS A 3 5.92 46.65 30.79
N PHE A 4 6.04 46.17 32.03
CA PHE A 4 5.66 44.79 32.38
C PHE A 4 4.13 44.59 32.39
N ARG A 5 3.36 45.67 32.67
CA ARG A 5 1.89 45.64 32.70
C ARG A 5 1.26 45.55 31.32
N TYR A 6 1.91 46.10 30.29
CA TYR A 6 1.44 46.01 28.90
C TYR A 6 1.74 44.64 28.27
N LEU A 7 2.83 43.97 28.69
CA LEU A 7 3.14 42.61 28.23
C LEU A 7 2.12 41.58 28.78
N LEU A 8 1.65 41.77 30.02
CA LEU A 8 0.63 40.92 30.64
C LEU A 8 -0.75 41.09 29.97
N PHE A 9 -1.10 42.31 29.55
CA PHE A 9 -2.35 42.57 28.84
C PHE A 9 -2.35 42.03 27.40
N LEU A 10 -1.20 41.98 26.74
CA LEU A 10 -1.08 41.40 25.39
C LEU A 10 -1.15 39.86 25.40
N LEU A 11 -0.74 39.22 26.50
CA LEU A 11 -0.81 37.76 26.68
C LEU A 11 -2.22 37.25 27.03
N LEU A 12 -3.10 38.12 27.53
CA LEU A 12 -4.49 37.78 27.90
C LEU A 12 -5.47 37.80 26.72
N PHE A 13 -5.09 38.33 25.55
CA PHE A 13 -5.91 38.32 24.34
C PHE A 13 -5.58 37.17 23.37
N LEU A 14 -4.61 36.31 23.70
CA LEU A 14 -4.19 35.17 22.86
C LEU A 14 -4.79 33.82 23.28
N VAL A 15 -5.73 33.82 24.23
CA VAL A 15 -6.50 32.63 24.60
C VAL A 15 -7.92 32.76 24.07
N THR A 16 -8.06 32.81 22.74
CA THR A 16 -9.32 32.37 22.15
C THR A 16 -9.40 30.87 22.40
N PRO A 17 -10.45 30.34 23.06
CA PRO A 17 -10.70 28.92 22.98
C PRO A 17 -10.86 28.61 21.50
N VAL A 18 -9.95 27.80 20.96
CA VAL A 18 -10.24 27.10 19.72
C VAL A 18 -11.43 26.23 20.08
N THR A 19 -12.63 26.73 19.84
CA THR A 19 -13.79 25.88 19.67
C THR A 19 -13.42 24.99 18.50
N THR A 20 -12.93 23.79 18.82
CA THR A 20 -13.05 22.65 17.94
C THR A 20 -14.53 22.51 17.67
N THR A 21 -15.01 23.20 16.64
CA THR A 21 -16.15 22.73 15.87
C THR A 21 -15.78 21.32 15.48
N THR A 22 -16.31 20.37 16.24
CA THR A 22 -16.44 18.98 15.82
C THR A 22 -17.22 19.08 14.52
N ALA A 23 -16.49 19.10 13.40
CA ALA A 23 -17.07 18.78 12.12
C ALA A 23 -17.84 17.48 12.33
N PRO A 24 -19.08 17.35 11.82
CA PRO A 24 -19.75 16.06 11.83
C PRO A 24 -18.76 15.06 11.24
N ALA A 25 -18.50 13.99 12.00
CA ALA A 25 -17.60 12.93 11.57
C ALA A 25 -18.00 12.56 10.13
N PRO A 26 -17.08 12.60 9.16
CA PRO A 26 -17.43 12.18 7.81
C PRO A 26 -17.96 10.74 7.90
N GLU A 27 -19.06 10.46 7.21
CA GLU A 27 -19.77 9.17 7.18
C GLU A 27 -18.94 7.98 6.61
N SER A 28 -17.60 7.99 6.68
CA SER A 28 -16.73 6.88 6.26
C SER A 28 -16.38 5.89 7.38
N SER A 29 -16.97 6.05 8.57
CA SER A 29 -16.59 5.37 9.82
C SER A 29 -17.28 4.01 10.06
N GLN A 30 -17.46 3.18 9.02
CA GLN A 30 -17.86 1.78 9.24
C GLN A 30 -16.61 0.93 9.52
N GLN A 31 -16.40 0.61 10.80
CA GLN A 31 -15.55 -0.52 11.16
C GLN A 31 -16.11 -1.78 10.48
N PRO A 32 -15.28 -2.58 9.78
CA PRO A 32 -15.74 -3.81 9.19
C PRO A 32 -16.10 -4.81 10.31
N LEU A 33 -16.99 -5.75 9.98
CA LEU A 33 -17.12 -6.96 10.77
C LEU A 33 -15.77 -7.67 10.75
N SER A 34 -15.23 -7.98 11.93
CA SER A 34 -13.96 -8.68 12.08
C SER A 34 -14.09 -9.84 13.07
N ASN A 35 -13.26 -10.87 12.85
CA ASN A 35 -13.12 -12.00 13.74
C ASN A 35 -11.93 -11.79 14.67
N GLU A 36 -12.08 -12.13 15.94
CA GLU A 36 -10.93 -12.21 16.84
C GLU A 36 -10.08 -13.43 16.44
N LEU A 37 -8.86 -13.18 15.98
CA LEU A 37 -7.89 -14.22 15.63
C LEU A 37 -6.72 -14.16 16.59
N SER A 38 -6.26 -15.32 17.05
CA SER A 38 -4.96 -15.40 17.71
C SER A 38 -3.84 -15.06 16.71
N LEU A 39 -2.67 -14.70 17.22
CA LEU A 39 -1.51 -14.45 16.35
C LEU A 39 -1.15 -15.68 15.50
N ALA A 40 -1.25 -16.88 16.08
CA ALA A 40 -0.96 -18.13 15.39
C ALA A 40 -1.95 -18.38 14.25
N ASP A 41 -3.24 -18.15 14.48
CA ASP A 41 -4.29 -18.31 13.47
C ASP A 41 -4.13 -17.28 12.34
N LYS A 42 -3.81 -16.03 12.69
CA LYS A 42 -3.52 -14.97 11.72
C LYS A 42 -2.36 -15.38 10.80
N GLN A 43 -1.26 -15.88 11.36
CA GLN A 43 -0.10 -16.33 10.59
C GLN A 43 -0.41 -17.57 9.74
N ALA A 44 -1.19 -18.52 10.26
CA ALA A 44 -1.62 -19.69 9.51
C ALA A 44 -2.50 -19.29 8.31
N MET A 45 -3.46 -18.39 8.52
CA MET A 45 -4.33 -17.87 7.47
C MET A 45 -3.56 -17.08 6.42
N GLN A 46 -2.61 -16.24 6.83
CA GLN A 46 -1.76 -15.48 5.90
C GLN A 46 -0.90 -16.40 5.02
N ARG A 47 -0.33 -17.48 5.58
CA ARG A 47 0.39 -18.48 4.80
C ARG A 47 -0.52 -19.18 3.79
N LYS A 48 -1.75 -19.52 4.20
CA LYS A 48 -2.74 -20.12 3.31
C LYS A 48 -3.11 -19.18 2.15
N ILE A 49 -3.46 -17.94 2.48
CA ILE A 49 -3.81 -16.89 1.49
C ILE A 49 -2.64 -16.67 0.53
N LEU A 50 -1.40 -16.58 1.03
CA LEU A 50 -0.23 -16.40 0.16
C LEU A 50 -0.07 -17.55 -0.83
N ASN A 51 -0.21 -18.80 -0.40
CA ASN A 51 -0.14 -19.94 -1.30
C ASN A 51 -1.29 -19.92 -2.34
N GLU A 52 -2.50 -19.53 -1.95
CA GLU A 52 -3.63 -19.36 -2.87
C GLU A 52 -3.35 -18.26 -3.92
N ILE A 53 -2.77 -17.15 -3.49
CA ILE A 53 -2.34 -16.04 -4.38
C ILE A 53 -1.31 -16.55 -5.39
N LEU A 54 -0.26 -17.22 -4.93
CA LEU A 54 0.81 -17.71 -5.80
C LEU A 54 0.27 -18.70 -6.84
N ASN A 55 -0.51 -19.69 -6.39
CA ASN A 55 -1.12 -20.68 -7.29
C ASN A 55 -2.06 -20.03 -8.32
N LYS A 56 -2.83 -19.02 -7.90
CA LYS A 56 -3.75 -18.29 -8.80
C LYS A 56 -3.01 -17.58 -9.93
N TYR A 57 -1.97 -16.82 -9.60
CA TYR A 57 -1.23 -16.04 -10.59
C TYR A 57 -0.29 -16.90 -11.46
N GLU A 58 0.19 -18.02 -10.92
CA GLU A 58 0.90 -19.02 -11.71
C GLU A 58 -0.05 -19.71 -12.70
N GLY A 59 -1.19 -20.21 -12.23
CA GLY A 59 -2.17 -20.93 -13.05
C GLY A 59 -2.78 -20.09 -14.19
N ASN A 60 -2.93 -18.78 -13.99
CA ASN A 60 -3.46 -17.86 -15.00
C ASN A 60 -2.42 -17.37 -16.02
N GLN A 61 -1.21 -17.94 -16.04
CA GLN A 61 -0.07 -17.49 -16.84
C GLN A 61 0.35 -16.03 -16.56
N THR A 62 -0.14 -15.42 -15.48
CA THR A 62 0.20 -14.04 -15.12
C THR A 62 1.69 -13.93 -14.82
N PHE A 63 2.28 -14.92 -14.16
CA PHE A 63 3.71 -14.94 -13.90
C PHE A 63 4.52 -14.95 -15.19
N LEU A 64 4.13 -15.72 -16.20
CA LEU A 64 4.84 -15.74 -17.48
C LEU A 64 4.87 -14.33 -18.10
N LYS A 65 3.71 -13.67 -18.20
CA LYS A 65 3.60 -12.30 -18.75
C LYS A 65 4.33 -11.26 -17.90
N LEU A 66 4.27 -11.39 -16.58
CA LEU A 66 5.00 -10.53 -15.65
C LEU A 66 6.50 -10.67 -15.87
N HIS A 67 6.99 -11.90 -16.03
CA HIS A 67 8.41 -12.15 -16.25
C HIS A 67 8.89 -11.57 -17.58
N GLU A 68 8.12 -11.75 -18.66
CA GLU A 68 8.40 -11.14 -19.96
C GLU A 68 8.49 -9.61 -19.85
N TYR A 69 7.50 -8.99 -19.18
CA TYR A 69 7.52 -7.56 -18.91
C TYR A 69 8.76 -7.12 -18.12
N MET A 70 9.15 -7.89 -17.09
CA MET A 70 10.34 -7.60 -16.30
C MET A 70 11.62 -7.70 -17.12
N ILE A 71 11.75 -8.69 -18.00
CA ILE A 71 12.90 -8.84 -18.89
C ILE A 71 13.03 -7.61 -19.79
N ILE A 72 11.93 -7.19 -20.42
CA ILE A 72 11.88 -6.00 -21.27
C ILE A 72 12.33 -4.76 -20.48
N LYS A 73 11.82 -4.57 -19.26
CA LYS A 73 12.18 -3.42 -18.42
C LYS A 73 13.63 -3.46 -17.94
N PHE A 74 14.17 -4.63 -17.63
CA PHE A 74 15.57 -4.79 -17.26
C PHE A 74 16.51 -4.43 -18.42
N GLN A 75 16.18 -4.84 -19.64
CA GLN A 75 16.90 -4.45 -20.85
C GLN A 75 16.84 -2.93 -21.09
N GLN A 76 15.65 -2.33 -20.99
CA GLN A 76 15.47 -0.87 -21.13
C GLN A 76 16.29 -0.06 -20.10
N LEU A 77 16.45 -0.62 -18.89
CA LEU A 77 17.22 0.00 -17.81
C LEU A 77 18.70 -0.40 -17.80
N ALA A 78 19.18 -1.06 -18.87
CA ALA A 78 20.55 -1.55 -19.02
C ALA A 78 21.06 -2.36 -17.80
N LYS A 79 20.18 -3.18 -17.21
CA LYS A 79 20.55 -4.05 -16.09
C LYS A 79 21.38 -5.23 -16.61
N GLN A 80 22.49 -5.51 -15.94
CA GLN A 80 23.43 -6.56 -16.34
C GLN A 80 22.95 -7.99 -16.00
N ARG A 81 21.99 -8.13 -15.08
CA ARG A 81 21.44 -9.42 -14.64
C ARG A 81 20.04 -9.63 -15.18
N SER A 82 19.62 -10.87 -15.35
CA SER A 82 18.21 -11.20 -15.59
C SER A 82 17.36 -10.99 -14.32
N PRO A 83 16.08 -10.63 -14.46
CA PRO A 83 15.15 -10.64 -13.34
C PRO A 83 14.96 -12.07 -12.80
N ARG A 84 14.63 -12.18 -11.52
CA ARG A 84 14.24 -13.43 -10.85
C ARG A 84 12.81 -13.79 -11.23
N GLN A 85 12.44 -15.03 -10.92
CA GLN A 85 11.09 -15.52 -11.17
C GLN A 85 10.03 -14.70 -10.40
N PRO A 86 8.90 -14.36 -11.03
CA PRO A 86 7.78 -13.63 -10.43
C PRO A 86 7.30 -14.17 -9.08
N GLU A 87 7.22 -15.50 -8.95
CA GLU A 87 6.78 -16.16 -7.72
C GLU A 87 7.67 -15.75 -6.54
N LEU A 88 9.00 -15.75 -6.74
CA LEU A 88 9.96 -15.36 -5.71
C LEU A 88 9.81 -13.90 -5.32
N ILE A 89 9.59 -13.02 -6.30
CA ILE A 89 9.44 -11.58 -6.08
C ILE A 89 8.16 -11.28 -5.30
N ILE A 90 7.05 -11.93 -5.66
CA ILE A 90 5.76 -11.75 -4.98
C ILE A 90 5.80 -12.37 -3.59
N ARG A 91 6.31 -13.59 -3.45
CA ARG A 91 6.49 -14.24 -2.13
C ARG A 91 7.33 -13.38 -1.19
N GLU A 92 8.49 -12.90 -1.65
CA GLU A 92 9.35 -12.01 -0.86
C GLU A 92 8.65 -10.70 -0.48
N ALA A 93 7.92 -10.08 -1.42
CA ALA A 93 7.18 -8.85 -1.13
C ALA A 93 6.16 -9.05 0.00
N PHE A 94 5.40 -10.15 -0.01
CA PHE A 94 4.38 -10.43 0.99
C PHE A 94 4.98 -10.84 2.33
N GLU A 95 5.81 -11.90 2.36
CA GLU A 95 6.36 -12.47 3.61
C GLU A 95 7.23 -11.46 4.35
N ARG A 96 8.08 -10.71 3.63
CA ARG A 96 9.01 -9.79 4.27
C ARG A 96 8.28 -8.54 4.78
N THR A 97 7.29 -8.04 4.04
CA THR A 97 6.43 -6.94 4.52
C THR A 97 5.69 -7.32 5.79
N GLN A 98 5.18 -8.56 5.89
CA GLN A 98 4.56 -9.08 7.11
C GLN A 98 5.54 -9.11 8.29
N VAL A 99 6.77 -9.59 8.08
CA VAL A 99 7.79 -9.66 9.14
C VAL A 99 8.09 -8.27 9.71
N VAL A 100 8.21 -7.23 8.87
CA VAL A 100 8.41 -5.87 9.36
C VAL A 100 7.16 -5.30 10.01
N TYR A 101 5.97 -5.54 9.45
CA TYR A 101 4.72 -5.11 10.10
C TYR A 101 4.63 -5.67 11.51
N GLU A 102 4.79 -6.97 11.71
CA GLU A 102 4.71 -7.59 13.05
C GLU A 102 5.84 -7.13 13.98
N LYS A 103 7.05 -6.92 13.47
CA LYS A 103 8.17 -6.39 14.29
C LYS A 103 8.00 -4.91 14.65
N THR A 104 7.34 -4.12 13.82
CA THR A 104 7.17 -2.67 14.03
C THR A 104 5.87 -2.34 14.77
N LYS A 105 4.86 -3.21 14.68
CA LYS A 105 3.55 -3.08 15.36
C LYS A 105 3.62 -2.75 16.85
N PRO A 106 4.54 -3.30 17.68
CA PRO A 106 4.68 -2.91 19.09
C PRO A 106 5.11 -1.45 19.28
N PHE A 107 5.90 -0.92 18.34
CA PHE A 107 6.42 0.45 18.35
C PHE A 107 5.43 1.46 17.78
N VAL A 108 4.45 1.00 16.99
CA VAL A 108 3.36 1.82 16.41
C VAL A 108 2.07 1.71 17.24
N ARG A 109 2.19 1.34 18.53
CA ARG A 109 1.07 1.04 19.43
C ARG A 109 0.00 2.14 19.40
N ASN A 110 -1.27 1.71 19.23
CA ASN A 110 -2.53 2.47 19.15
C ASN A 110 -2.98 3.04 17.79
N SER A 111 -2.16 3.06 16.72
CA SER A 111 -2.61 3.65 15.45
C SER A 111 -3.37 2.70 14.50
N PHE A 112 -3.21 1.38 14.65
CA PHE A 112 -3.76 0.38 13.70
C PHE A 112 -4.93 -0.46 14.22
N ARG A 113 -5.50 -0.17 15.40
CA ARG A 113 -6.78 -0.77 15.79
C ARG A 113 -7.96 -0.21 15.00
N ASP A 114 -7.72 0.88 14.28
CA ASP A 114 -8.69 1.48 13.41
C ASP A 114 -8.60 0.83 12.03
N PHE A 115 -9.59 0.01 11.68
CA PHE A 115 -9.71 -0.53 10.33
C PHE A 115 -10.22 0.52 9.33
N ASN A 116 -10.49 1.77 9.74
CA ASN A 116 -10.87 2.83 8.83
C ASN A 116 -9.81 3.01 7.72
N PRO A 117 -10.18 2.88 6.43
CA PRO A 117 -9.26 3.00 5.31
C PRO A 117 -8.43 4.29 5.31
N ASP A 118 -9.01 5.43 5.68
CA ASP A 118 -8.33 6.73 5.71
C ASP A 118 -7.34 6.82 6.88
N ALA A 119 -7.62 6.16 8.00
CA ALA A 119 -6.70 6.05 9.12
C ALA A 119 -5.51 5.16 8.77
N VAL A 120 -5.76 4.05 8.06
CA VAL A 120 -4.71 3.18 7.51
C VAL A 120 -3.83 3.94 6.52
N GLU A 121 -4.41 4.66 5.55
CA GLU A 121 -3.66 5.44 4.56
C GLU A 121 -2.73 6.45 5.23
N ARG A 122 -3.28 7.30 6.12
CA ARG A 122 -2.49 8.32 6.84
C ARG A 122 -1.38 7.69 7.68
N SER A 123 -1.64 6.53 8.29
CA SER A 123 -0.62 5.83 9.08
C SER A 123 0.51 5.33 8.20
N VAL A 124 0.21 4.72 7.05
CA VAL A 124 1.25 4.27 6.10
C VAL A 124 2.02 5.47 5.54
N GLU A 125 1.35 6.55 5.17
CA GLU A 125 1.98 7.77 4.66
C GLU A 125 2.99 8.36 5.64
N LYS A 126 2.66 8.39 6.94
CA LYS A 126 3.58 8.84 8.00
C LYS A 126 4.87 8.05 8.04
N TYR A 127 4.90 6.81 7.56
CA TYR A 127 6.08 5.95 7.54
C TYR A 127 6.65 5.74 6.14
N LEU A 128 6.03 6.30 5.10
CA LEU A 128 6.47 6.10 3.72
C LEU A 128 7.87 6.68 3.47
N TRP A 129 8.28 7.72 4.18
CA TRP A 129 9.64 8.26 4.10
C TRP A 129 10.71 7.27 4.57
N LEU A 130 10.36 6.31 5.44
CA LEU A 130 11.25 5.23 5.86
C LEU A 130 11.35 4.12 4.82
N LYS A 131 10.55 4.16 3.73
CA LYS A 131 10.50 3.06 2.77
C LYS A 131 11.87 2.69 2.23
N GLY A 132 12.80 3.63 2.00
CA GLY A 132 14.13 3.31 1.50
C GLY A 132 14.94 2.41 2.44
N LEU A 133 15.04 2.81 3.71
CA LEU A 133 15.75 2.03 4.74
C LEU A 133 15.02 0.72 5.05
N CYS A 134 13.68 0.77 5.19
CA CYS A 134 12.87 -0.42 5.41
C CYS A 134 12.99 -1.39 4.23
N PHE A 135 12.96 -0.92 2.98
CA PHE A 135 13.06 -1.74 1.78
C PHE A 135 14.42 -2.39 1.67
N LEU A 136 15.51 -1.68 1.99
CA LEU A 136 16.85 -2.25 2.04
C LEU A 136 16.93 -3.40 3.06
N ILE A 137 16.41 -3.20 4.28
CA ILE A 137 16.34 -4.24 5.31
C ILE A 137 15.47 -5.42 4.85
N LEU A 138 14.38 -5.12 4.16
CA LEU A 138 13.44 -6.10 3.62
C LEU A 138 13.94 -6.76 2.33
N GLY A 139 15.03 -6.29 1.72
CA GLY A 139 15.42 -6.69 0.37
C GLY A 139 14.36 -6.40 -0.72
N ILE A 140 13.33 -5.61 -0.40
CA ILE A 140 12.46 -5.02 -1.41
C ILE A 140 13.32 -3.99 -2.15
N ASN A 141 13.32 -4.08 -3.47
CA ASN A 141 14.23 -3.28 -4.29
C ASN A 141 13.56 -2.92 -5.62
N GLN A 142 14.31 -2.28 -6.50
CA GLN A 142 13.83 -1.88 -7.83
C GLN A 142 13.21 -3.03 -8.65
N GLU A 143 13.65 -4.27 -8.46
CA GLU A 143 13.08 -5.42 -9.15
C GLU A 143 11.62 -5.66 -8.73
N HIS A 144 11.31 -5.48 -7.45
CA HIS A 144 9.94 -5.56 -6.93
C HIS A 144 9.09 -4.40 -7.44
N GLU A 145 9.65 -3.19 -7.49
CA GLU A 145 8.97 -2.02 -8.08
C GLU A 145 8.60 -2.27 -9.55
N ILE A 146 9.53 -2.82 -10.33
CA ILE A 146 9.28 -3.21 -11.73
C ILE A 146 8.21 -4.30 -11.78
N GLY A 147 8.37 -5.41 -11.06
CA GLY A 147 7.41 -6.51 -11.10
C GLY A 147 5.98 -6.08 -10.75
N LEU A 148 5.81 -5.27 -9.70
CA LEU A 148 4.49 -4.79 -9.30
C LEU A 148 3.91 -3.75 -10.26
N SER A 149 4.75 -2.98 -10.97
CA SER A 149 4.27 -2.04 -11.99
C SER A 149 3.55 -2.70 -13.17
N TYR A 150 3.79 -3.99 -13.43
CA TYR A 150 3.07 -4.75 -14.44
C TYR A 150 1.55 -4.73 -14.21
N PHE A 151 1.11 -4.89 -12.96
CA PHE A 151 -0.32 -4.87 -12.63
C PHE A 151 -0.98 -3.51 -12.87
N TYR A 152 -0.18 -2.44 -12.97
CA TYR A 152 -0.66 -1.08 -13.18
C TYR A 152 -0.65 -0.65 -14.65
N LEU A 153 -0.35 -1.57 -15.58
CA LEU A 153 -0.50 -1.30 -17.00
C LEU A 153 -1.99 -1.04 -17.36
N PRO A 154 -2.29 -0.17 -18.34
CA PRO A 154 -3.67 0.17 -18.72
C PRO A 154 -4.55 -1.03 -19.06
N GLU A 155 -3.99 -2.05 -19.70
CA GLU A 155 -4.67 -3.30 -20.07
C GLU A 155 -4.96 -4.22 -18.87
N ASN A 156 -4.27 -4.01 -17.73
CA ASN A 156 -4.30 -4.89 -16.57
C ASN A 156 -5.24 -4.39 -15.45
N GLN A 157 -6.16 -3.45 -15.70
CA GLN A 157 -7.02 -2.88 -14.64
C GLN A 157 -7.83 -3.92 -13.86
N GLY A 158 -8.31 -4.99 -14.52
CA GLY A 158 -9.00 -6.09 -13.86
C GLY A 158 -8.07 -6.83 -12.88
N MET A 159 -6.91 -7.25 -13.38
CA MET A 159 -5.87 -7.93 -12.60
C MET A 159 -5.34 -7.07 -11.45
N LYS A 160 -5.22 -5.75 -11.65
CA LYS A 160 -4.87 -4.80 -10.60
C LYS A 160 -5.85 -4.86 -9.44
N LYS A 161 -7.16 -4.80 -9.74
CA LYS A 161 -8.20 -4.83 -8.72
C LYS A 161 -8.20 -6.15 -7.97
N GLU A 162 -7.96 -7.26 -8.65
CA GLU A 162 -7.81 -8.58 -8.04
C GLU A 162 -6.60 -8.62 -7.10
N LEU A 163 -5.43 -8.16 -7.56
CA LEU A 163 -4.22 -8.11 -6.73
C LEU A 163 -4.42 -7.24 -5.49
N LEU A 164 -5.06 -6.08 -5.64
CA LEU A 164 -5.33 -5.19 -4.51
C LEU A 164 -6.25 -5.87 -3.49
N ARG A 165 -7.27 -6.62 -3.92
CA ARG A 165 -8.11 -7.41 -3.02
C ARG A 165 -7.32 -8.50 -2.30
N ASP A 166 -6.47 -9.23 -3.02
CA ASP A 166 -5.61 -10.25 -2.43
C ASP A 166 -4.68 -9.68 -1.36
N ILE A 167 -4.07 -8.52 -1.63
CA ILE A 167 -3.23 -7.80 -0.68
C ILE A 167 -4.03 -7.41 0.57
N ILE A 168 -5.29 -6.98 0.41
CA ILE A 168 -6.15 -6.62 1.55
C ILE A 168 -6.49 -7.86 2.37
N HIS A 169 -6.89 -8.96 1.75
CA HIS A 169 -7.15 -10.21 2.47
C HIS A 169 -5.92 -10.72 3.21
N TYR A 170 -4.75 -10.62 2.59
CA TYR A 170 -3.50 -10.99 3.24
C TYR A 170 -3.14 -10.07 4.41
N SER A 171 -3.39 -8.75 4.29
CA SER A 171 -3.04 -7.77 5.32
C SER A 171 -4.02 -7.79 6.50
N PHE A 172 -5.30 -8.05 6.23
CA PHE A 172 -6.41 -8.05 7.18
C PHE A 172 -7.19 -9.38 7.14
N PRO A 173 -6.54 -10.52 7.42
CA PRO A 173 -7.18 -11.84 7.40
C PRO A 173 -8.34 -11.97 8.41
N GLU A 174 -8.36 -11.13 9.45
CA GLU A 174 -9.46 -11.01 10.40
C GLU A 174 -10.75 -10.42 9.81
N VAL A 175 -10.70 -9.77 8.64
CA VAL A 175 -11.86 -9.16 7.99
C VAL A 175 -12.35 -10.08 6.86
N PRO A 176 -13.46 -10.83 7.05
CA PRO A 176 -13.96 -11.78 6.06
C PRO A 176 -14.56 -11.08 4.83
N ASP A 177 -14.43 -11.70 3.65
CA ASP A 177 -15.09 -11.27 2.40
C ASP A 177 -16.57 -11.64 2.41
N VAL A 178 -17.37 -10.89 3.16
CA VAL A 178 -18.82 -11.07 3.26
C VAL A 178 -19.54 -9.82 2.74
N PRO A 179 -20.81 -9.95 2.30
CA PRO A 179 -21.59 -8.81 1.82
C PRO A 179 -21.58 -7.59 2.77
N ALA A 180 -21.56 -7.84 4.09
CA ALA A 180 -21.49 -6.78 5.11
C ALA A 180 -20.20 -5.92 5.03
N ASN A 181 -19.07 -6.49 4.59
CA ASN A 181 -17.79 -5.80 4.50
C ASN A 181 -17.50 -5.23 3.11
N ARG A 182 -18.42 -5.38 2.14
CA ARG A 182 -18.19 -5.02 0.74
C ARG A 182 -17.76 -3.56 0.57
N ILE A 183 -18.43 -2.62 1.26
CA ILE A 183 -18.12 -1.18 1.18
C ILE A 183 -16.72 -0.92 1.72
N TRP A 184 -16.40 -1.52 2.87
CA TRP A 184 -15.07 -1.41 3.47
C TRP A 184 -13.98 -1.91 2.52
N PHE A 185 -14.16 -3.08 1.90
CA PHE A 185 -13.21 -3.62 0.92
C PHE A 185 -13.06 -2.70 -0.29
N GLN A 186 -14.16 -2.14 -0.80
CA GLN A 186 -14.09 -1.19 -1.92
C GLN A 186 -13.27 0.06 -1.57
N ASN A 187 -13.47 0.62 -0.38
CA ASN A 187 -12.72 1.78 0.09
C ASN A 187 -11.24 1.44 0.31
N MET A 188 -10.97 0.28 0.92
CA MET A 188 -9.61 -0.18 1.15
C MET A 188 -8.87 -0.47 -0.16
N VAL A 189 -9.54 -0.98 -1.20
CA VAL A 189 -8.95 -1.15 -2.54
C VAL A 189 -8.48 0.19 -3.10
N GLN A 190 -9.26 1.26 -2.95
CA GLN A 190 -8.86 2.59 -3.43
C GLN A 190 -7.67 3.15 -2.65
N VAL A 191 -7.64 2.96 -1.32
CA VAL A 191 -6.50 3.33 -0.47
C VAL A 191 -5.25 2.56 -0.91
N MET A 192 -5.35 1.24 -1.05
CA MET A 192 -4.23 0.40 -1.45
C MET A 192 -3.73 0.72 -2.86
N ASP A 193 -4.60 1.11 -3.80
CA ASP A 193 -4.20 1.58 -5.13
C ASP A 193 -3.29 2.83 -5.02
N ARG A 194 -3.75 3.85 -4.28
CA ARG A 194 -2.96 5.10 -4.06
C ARG A 194 -1.64 4.82 -3.35
N LEU A 195 -1.66 3.97 -2.33
CA LEU A 195 -0.45 3.57 -1.61
C LEU A 195 0.49 2.80 -2.55
N GLY A 196 -0.01 1.90 -3.39
CA GLY A 196 0.78 1.14 -4.34
C GLY A 196 1.58 2.03 -5.31
N TYR A 197 0.94 3.07 -5.87
CA TYR A 197 1.63 4.08 -6.69
C TYR A 197 2.82 4.73 -5.96
N LYS A 198 2.61 5.10 -4.69
CA LYS A 198 3.60 5.80 -3.86
C LYS A 198 4.71 4.86 -3.38
N ILE A 199 4.36 3.66 -2.93
CA ILE A 199 5.25 2.65 -2.37
C ILE A 199 6.20 2.16 -3.47
N PHE A 200 5.66 1.68 -4.58
CA PHE A 200 6.43 1.04 -5.66
C PHE A 200 6.87 1.99 -6.77
N ASN A 201 6.62 3.29 -6.62
CA ASN A 201 7.00 4.31 -7.60
C ASN A 201 6.54 3.96 -9.03
N ILE A 202 5.28 3.54 -9.14
CA ILE A 202 4.71 2.94 -10.36
C ILE A 202 4.90 3.85 -11.58
N ASN A 203 4.76 5.17 -11.42
CA ASN A 203 4.92 6.16 -12.50
C ASN A 203 6.28 6.09 -13.19
N LYS A 204 7.33 5.65 -12.49
CA LYS A 204 8.68 5.50 -13.05
C LYS A 204 8.78 4.32 -14.01
N TYR A 205 8.02 3.24 -13.78
CA TYR A 205 8.19 1.97 -14.50
C TYR A 205 7.02 1.63 -15.43
N SER A 206 5.82 2.05 -15.06
CA SER A 206 4.60 2.03 -15.85
C SER A 206 4.10 3.47 -16.06
N PRO A 207 4.77 4.28 -16.91
CA PRO A 207 4.27 5.60 -17.24
C PRO A 207 2.97 5.43 -18.02
N ALA A 208 1.84 5.58 -17.34
CA ALA A 208 0.51 5.54 -17.94
C ALA A 208 0.27 6.62 -19.03
N LYS A 209 1.31 7.33 -19.49
CA LYS A 209 1.19 8.55 -20.28
C LYS A 209 2.32 8.86 -21.29
N ASN A 210 3.16 7.90 -21.69
CA ASN A 210 4.19 8.17 -22.74
C ASN A 210 3.94 7.52 -24.11
N LEU A 211 2.80 6.83 -24.32
CA LEU A 211 2.45 6.25 -25.62
C LEU A 211 1.31 6.96 -26.35
N ALA A 212 0.71 8.00 -25.75
CA ALA A 212 -0.35 8.81 -26.39
C ALA A 212 0.17 10.14 -26.98
N ALA A 213 1.48 10.40 -26.95
CA ALA A 213 2.10 11.66 -27.39
C ALA A 213 3.20 11.48 -28.45
N ALA A 214 3.10 10.43 -29.27
CA ALA A 214 3.77 10.40 -30.57
C ALA A 214 2.71 10.01 -31.61
N PRO A 215 2.36 10.95 -32.50
CA PRO A 215 2.94 10.83 -33.83
C PRO A 215 3.32 12.17 -34.50
N ASN A 216 4.19 12.03 -35.49
CA ASN A 216 4.57 12.97 -36.55
C ASN A 216 5.74 13.92 -36.25
N ARG A 217 6.96 13.35 -36.25
CA ARG A 217 8.00 13.93 -37.10
C ARG A 217 8.16 13.04 -38.33
N VAL A 218 7.46 13.41 -39.39
CA VAL A 218 7.83 13.02 -40.75
C VAL A 218 8.85 14.05 -41.22
N SER A 219 9.95 13.50 -41.75
CA SER A 219 10.89 14.04 -42.75
C SER A 219 11.08 15.56 -42.83
#